data_AF-A0A1S8LZ55-F1
#
_entry.id   AF-A0A1S8LZ55-F1
#
_cell.length_a   1.000
_cell.length_b   1.000
_cell.length_c   1.000
_cell.angle_alpha   90.00
_cell.angle_beta   90.00
_cell.angle_gamma   90.00
#
_symmetry.space_group_name_H-M   'P 1'
#
loop_
_entity.id
_entity.type
_entity.pdbx_description
1 polymer ?
#
loop_
_entity_poly.entity_id
_entity_poly.type
_entity_poly.pdbx_seq_one_letter_code
_entity_poly.pdbx_strand_id
1 'polypeptide(L)' 'MKVKQVTYKGEKALIIYVTKDESKDNIIKTKIIKYKEMYSSIAVFISGGKNMEDVIEAIVQEKLK' A
#
# COMPACT_ATOMS: atom_id res chain seq x y z
N MET A 1 7.90 7.61 -3.98
CA MET A 1 6.99 7.01 -2.97
C MET A 1 5.92 8.02 -2.65
N LYS A 2 4.65 7.65 -2.79
CA LYS A 2 3.50 8.51 -2.45
C LYS A 2 2.70 7.83 -1.34
N VAL A 3 2.32 8.58 -0.31
CA VAL A 3 1.61 8.04 0.84
C VAL A 3 0.27 8.76 0.98
N LYS A 4 -0.81 8.02 1.21
CA LYS A 4 -2.16 8.55 1.42
C LYS A 4 -2.75 7.91 2.65
N GLN A 5 -3.07 8.72 3.66
CA GLN A 5 -3.85 8.27 4.81
C GLN A 5 -5.32 8.15 4.42
N VAL A 6 -5.97 7.07 4.85
CA VAL A 6 -7.39 6.83 4.62
C VAL A 6 -8.02 6.25 5.88
N THR A 7 -9.31 6.46 6.06
CA THR A 7 -10.08 5.80 7.11
C THR A 7 -10.81 4.62 6.49
N TYR A 8 -10.52 3.39 6.93
CA TYR A 8 -11.18 2.19 6.46
C TYR A 8 -11.91 1.51 7.61
N LYS A 9 -13.23 1.33 7.49
CA LYS A 9 -14.09 0.74 8.55
C LYS A 9 -13.94 1.42 9.93
N GLY A 10 -13.69 2.73 9.96
CA GLY A 10 -13.50 3.49 11.20
C GLY A 10 -12.08 3.47 11.76
N GLU A 11 -11.16 2.72 11.15
CA GLU A 11 -9.77 2.64 11.56
C GLU A 11 -8.85 3.46 10.65
N LYS A 12 -7.78 4.02 11.24
CA LYS A 12 -6.75 4.74 10.48
C LYS A 12 -5.93 3.72 9.69
N ALA A 13 -5.98 3.84 8.37
CA ALA A 13 -5.23 3.02 7.44
C ALA A 13 -4.28 3.88 6.58
N LEU A 14 -3.23 3.25 6.09
CA LEU A 14 -2.24 3.90 5.24
C LEU A 14 -2.13 3.20 3.90
N ILE A 15 -2.28 3.96 2.83
CA ILE A 15 -1.99 3.50 1.49
C ILE A 15 -0.63 4.05 1.05
N ILE A 16 0.27 3.16 0.66
CA ILE A 16 1.62 3.49 0.21
C ILE A 16 1.78 3.04 -1.23
N TYR A 17 2.17 3.96 -2.10
CA TYR A 17 2.52 3.70 -3.49
C TYR A 17 4.03 3.80 -3.67
N VAL A 18 4.63 2.72 -4.16
CA VAL A 18 6.06 2.64 -4.48
C VAL A 18 6.22 2.19 -5.92
N THR A 19 7.24 2.68 -6.61
CA THR A 19 7.60 2.16 -7.93
C THR A 19 8.31 0.80 -7.79
N LYS A 20 8.45 0.07 -8.91
CA LYS A 20 9.20 -1.19 -8.94
C LYS A 20 10.66 -1.03 -8.48
N ASP A 21 11.31 0.06 -8.86
CA ASP A 21 12.66 0.37 -8.40
C ASP A 21 12.70 0.71 -6.91
N GLU A 22 11.76 1.52 -6.42
CA GLU A 22 11.65 1.83 -4.99
C GLU A 22 11.33 0.60 -4.13
N SER A 23 10.62 -0.39 -4.67
CA SER A 23 10.33 -1.64 -3.96
C SER A 23 11.59 -2.48 -3.69
N LYS A 24 12.67 -2.26 -4.45
CA LYS A 24 13.96 -2.92 -4.26
C LYS A 24 14.82 -2.23 -3.22
N ASP A 25 14.53 -0.96 -2.90
CA ASP A 25 15.30 -0.16 -1.97
C ASP A 25 15.02 -0.56 -0.50
N ASN A 26 16.08 -0.90 0.23
CA ASN A 26 15.98 -1.30 1.64
C ASN A 26 15.52 -0.16 2.57
N ILE A 27 15.78 1.09 2.24
CA ILE A 27 15.33 2.26 2.99
C ILE A 27 13.80 2.38 2.88
N ILE A 28 13.24 2.16 1.69
CA ILE A 28 11.79 2.18 1.47
C ILE A 28 11.11 1.03 2.22
N LYS A 29 11.68 -0.18 2.18
CA LYS A 29 11.18 -1.33 2.95
C LYS A 29 11.15 -1.02 4.46
N THR A 30 12.22 -0.43 4.97
CA THR A 30 12.31 -0.06 6.39
C THR A 30 11.25 0.98 6.77
N LYS A 31 10.98 1.96 5.90
CA LYS A 31 9.91 2.95 6.10
C LYS A 31 8.52 2.30 6.14
N ILE A 32 8.24 1.35 5.24
CA ILE A 32 6.96 0.62 5.20
C ILE A 32 6.76 -0.19 6.49
N ILE A 33 7.80 -0.86 6.99
CA ILE A 33 7.74 -1.61 8.26
C ILE A 33 7.39 -0.67 9.42
N LYS A 34 8.04 0.50 9.51
CA LYS A 34 7.70 1.51 10.53
C LYS A 34 6.26 1.99 10.44
N TYR A 35 5.72 2.14 9.23
CA TYR A 35 4.30 2.49 9.06
C TYR A 35 3.36 1.36 9.51
N LYS A 36 3.75 0.09 9.36
CA LYS A 36 2.97 -1.03 9.88
C LYS A 36 2.80 -0.98 11.41
N GLU A 37 3.80 -0.46 12.12
CA GLU A 37 3.73 -0.32 13.59
C GLU A 37 2.81 0.83 14.04
N MET A 38 2.58 1.82 13.18
CA MET A 38 1.81 3.03 13.52
C MET A 38 0.35 3.01 13.07
N TYR A 39 -0.01 2.14 12.12
CA TYR A 39 -1.36 2.08 11.54
C TYR A 39 -1.93 0.67 11.67
N SER A 40 -3.19 0.56 12.08
CA SER A 40 -3.89 -0.73 12.20
C SER A 40 -3.96 -1.49 10.88
N SER A 41 -3.91 -0.79 9.74
CA SER A 41 -3.93 -1.39 8.42
C SER A 41 -3.07 -0.60 7.44
N ILE A 42 -2.21 -1.30 6.69
CA ILE A 42 -1.42 -0.71 5.61
C ILE A 42 -1.63 -1.48 4.31
N ALA A 43 -1.76 -0.76 3.20
CA ALA A 43 -1.81 -1.32 1.85
C ALA A 43 -0.64 -0.75 1.04
N VAL A 44 0.17 -1.63 0.46
CA VAL A 44 1.34 -1.25 -0.33
C VAL A 44 1.12 -1.64 -1.78
N PHE A 45 1.21 -0.66 -2.67
CA PHE A 45 1.00 -0.81 -4.10
C PHE A 45 2.32 -0.59 -4.84
N ILE A 46 2.76 -1.60 -5.59
CA ILE A 46 3.98 -1.52 -6.40
C ILE A 46 3.57 -1.17 -7.83
N SER A 47 3.75 0.08 -8.21
CA SER A 47 3.56 0.55 -9.59
C SER A 47 4.70 0.02 -10.46
N GLY A 48 4.47 -1.14 -11.08
CA GLY A 48 5.45 -1.84 -11.92
C GLY A 48 5.00 -2.14 -13.34
N GLY A 49 3.85 -1.63 -13.79
CA GLY A 49 3.37 -1.82 -15.17
C GLY A 49 1.88 -2.11 -15.35
N LYS A 50 1.04 -2.03 -14.31
CA LYS A 50 -0.41 -2.16 -14.44
C LYS A 50 -1.13 -0.89 -13.99
N ASN A 51 -2.17 -0.55 -14.75
CA ASN A 51 -3.06 0.57 -14.48
C ASN A 51 -3.63 0.47 -13.05
N MET A 52 -3.81 1.64 -12.43
CA MET A 52 -4.28 1.80 -11.06
C MET A 52 -5.62 1.06 -10.78
N GLU A 53 -6.44 0.87 -11.81
CA GLU A 53 -7.72 0.16 -11.76
C GLU A 53 -7.56 -1.34 -11.47
N ASP A 54 -6.65 -2.05 -12.16
CA ASP A 54 -6.34 -3.48 -11.92
C ASP A 54 -5.98 -3.75 -10.45
N VAL A 55 -5.26 -2.81 -9.86
CA VAL A 55 -4.70 -2.96 -8.52
C VAL A 55 -5.77 -2.74 -7.45
N ILE A 56 -6.72 -1.83 -7.70
CA ILE A 56 -7.91 -1.63 -6.86
C ILE A 56 -8.83 -2.85 -6.97
N GLU A 57 -9.04 -3.36 -8.19
CA GLU A 57 -9.90 -4.51 -8.44
C GLU A 57 -9.39 -5.78 -7.75
N ALA A 58 -8.08 -6.04 -7.79
CA ALA A 58 -7.46 -7.18 -7.11
C ALA A 58 -7.67 -7.16 -5.58
N ILE A 59 -7.52 -6.00 -4.94
CA ILE A 59 -7.72 -5.87 -3.49
C ILE A 59 -9.20 -5.99 -3.11
N VAL A 60 -10.10 -5.49 -3.94
CA VAL A 60 -11.55 -5.63 -3.72
C VAL A 60 -11.96 -7.09 -3.87
N GLN A 61 -11.42 -7.83 -4.84
CA GLN A 61 -11.73 -9.24 -5.04
C GLN A 61 -11.16 -10.16 -3.95
N GLU A 62 -9.96 -9.89 -3.41
CA GLU A 62 -9.42 -10.68 -2.28
C GLU A 62 -10.25 -10.58 -1.00
N LYS A 63 -11.09 -9.54 -0.84
CA LYS A 63 -12.00 -9.39 0.32
C LYS A 63 -13.35 -10.08 0.16
N LEU A 64 -13.68 -10.58 -1.04
CA LEU A 64 -14.97 -11.17 -1.37
C LEU A 64 -14.94 -12.69 -1.54
N LYS A 65 -13.77 -13.33 -1.33
CA LYS A 65 -13.63 -14.78 -1.17
C LYS A 65 -13.43 -15.13 0.30
#